data_AF-A0A239PMV5-F1
#
_entry.id   AF-A0A239PMV5-F1
#
_cell.length_a   1.000
_cell.length_b   1.000
_cell.length_c   1.000
_cell.angle_alpha   90.00
_cell.angle_beta   90.00
_cell.angle_gamma   90.00
#
_symmetry.space_group_name_H-M   'P 1'
#
loop_
_entity.id
_entity.type
_entity.pdbx_description
1 polymer ?
#
loop_
_entity_poly.entity_id
_entity_poly.type
_entity_poly.pdbx_seq_one_letter_code
_entity_poly.pdbx_strand_id
1 'polypeptide(L)'
;MMSPRRGKGEKRSNATHVSRIDPAAQLYEKSPDTGAMPCFIGHALMENRNGLIVQGDLTQADGHAERRAALDMVHRHAPGSTRRLTSGAELLLRAPLV
;
A
#
# COMPACT_ATOMS: atom_id res chain seq x y z
N MET A 1 -6.09 -34.02 13.23
CA MET A 1 -5.00 -33.06 13.48
C MET A 1 -5.63 -31.70 13.81
N MET A 2 -5.60 -31.28 15.07
CA MET A 2 -6.04 -29.94 15.48
C MET A 2 -4.94 -28.94 15.13
N SER A 3 -5.23 -27.97 14.26
CA SER A 3 -4.34 -26.81 14.06
C SER A 3 -4.22 -26.03 15.36
N PRO A 4 -3.00 -25.58 15.75
CA PRO A 4 -2.82 -24.88 17.02
C PRO A 4 -3.55 -23.53 16.99
N ARG A 5 -4.33 -23.25 18.04
CA ARG A 5 -4.93 -21.91 18.22
C ARG A 5 -3.80 -20.95 18.58
N ARG A 6 -3.48 -19.99 17.71
CA ARG A 6 -2.46 -18.96 17.97
C ARG A 6 -2.90 -18.06 19.12
N GLY A 7 -2.06 -17.98 20.15
CA GLY A 7 -2.26 -17.15 21.34
C GLY A 7 -1.87 -15.69 21.13
N LYS A 8 -2.40 -14.81 21.98
CA LYS A 8 -2.01 -13.39 22.06
C LYS A 8 -0.49 -13.30 22.32
N GLY A 9 0.29 -12.92 21.30
CA GLY A 9 1.74 -12.71 21.42
C GLY A 9 2.57 -13.21 20.25
N GLU A 10 2.03 -14.04 19.35
CA GLU A 10 2.79 -14.52 18.19
C GLU A 10 2.87 -13.43 17.11
N LYS A 11 4.09 -13.07 16.69
CA LYS A 11 4.33 -12.06 15.65
C LYS A 11 3.75 -12.57 14.32
N ARG A 12 2.77 -11.86 13.78
CA ARG A 12 2.15 -12.19 12.49
C ARG A 12 3.19 -12.06 11.37
N SER A 13 3.20 -13.02 10.44
CA SER A 13 4.08 -12.99 9.26
C SER A 13 3.32 -13.35 7.99
N ASN A 14 3.83 -12.91 6.83
CA ASN A 14 3.25 -13.22 5.52
C ASN A 14 3.26 -14.72 5.21
N ALA A 15 4.12 -15.52 5.83
CA ALA A 15 4.09 -16.98 5.68
C ALA A 15 2.93 -17.63 6.45
N THR A 16 2.40 -16.95 7.48
CA THR A 16 1.48 -17.55 8.46
C THR A 16 0.08 -16.95 8.45
N HIS A 17 -0.07 -15.72 7.95
CA HIS A 17 -1.32 -14.96 7.96
C HIS A 17 -1.56 -14.34 6.57
N VAL A 18 -1.92 -15.20 5.62
CA VAL A 18 -2.24 -14.84 4.22
C VAL A 18 -3.75 -14.69 4.08
N SER A 19 -4.21 -13.72 3.27
CA SER A 19 -5.63 -13.65 2.91
C SER A 19 -6.02 -14.85 2.05
N ARG A 20 -7.14 -15.49 2.38
CA ARG A 20 -7.66 -16.63 1.63
C ARG A 20 -8.29 -16.22 0.30
N ILE A 21 -8.78 -14.98 0.22
CA ILE A 21 -9.45 -14.44 -0.97
C ILE A 21 -8.42 -13.84 -1.93
N ASP A 22 -7.37 -13.21 -1.39
CA ASP A 22 -6.31 -12.62 -2.19
C ASP A 22 -4.92 -12.93 -1.61
N PRO A 23 -4.26 -13.98 -2.11
CA PRO A 23 -2.92 -14.36 -1.64
C PRO A 23 -1.83 -13.32 -1.91
N ALA A 24 -2.08 -12.34 -2.77
CA ALA A 24 -1.12 -11.28 -3.08
C ALA A 24 -1.14 -10.15 -2.03
N ALA A 25 -2.16 -10.09 -1.18
CA ALA A 25 -2.22 -9.15 -0.06
C ALA A 25 -1.18 -9.51 1.01
N GLN A 26 -0.39 -8.52 1.40
CA GLN A 26 0.68 -8.69 2.38
C GLN A 26 0.31 -8.00 3.70
N LEU A 27 0.77 -8.56 4.83
CA LEU A 27 0.64 -7.94 6.14
C LEU A 27 1.32 -6.58 6.12
N TYR A 28 0.54 -5.57 6.49
CA TYR A 28 1.02 -4.23 6.70
C TYR A 28 0.65 -3.78 8.11
N GLU A 29 1.60 -3.13 8.76
CA GLU A 29 1.44 -2.50 10.06
C GLU A 29 1.65 -1.00 9.89
N LYS A 30 0.59 -0.22 10.07
CA LYS A 30 0.65 1.25 9.96
C LYS A 30 1.41 1.87 11.15
N SER A 31 1.18 1.32 12.34
CA SER A 31 1.85 1.70 13.58
C SER A 31 1.85 0.52 14.55
N PRO A 32 2.77 0.51 15.54
CA PRO A 32 2.84 -0.54 16.57
C PRO A 32 1.51 -0.87 17.23
N ASP A 33 0.66 0.15 17.44
CA ASP A 33 -0.60 0.02 18.16
C ASP A 33 -1.78 -0.43 17.30
N THR A 34 -1.67 -0.36 15.97
CA THR A 34 -2.79 -0.65 15.05
C THR A 34 -2.90 -2.14 14.69
N GLY A 35 -1.82 -2.90 14.87
CA GLY A 35 -1.72 -4.31 14.51
C GLY A 35 -1.63 -4.56 13.00
N ALA A 36 -0.92 -5.62 12.62
CA ALA A 36 -0.71 -5.98 11.21
C ALA A 36 -1.93 -6.69 10.59
N MET A 37 -2.35 -6.28 9.39
CA MET A 37 -3.41 -6.93 8.62
C MET A 37 -3.02 -7.09 7.14
N PRO A 38 -3.47 -8.16 6.46
CA PRO A 38 -3.21 -8.32 5.02
C PRO A 38 -3.94 -7.22 4.24
N CYS A 39 -3.19 -6.47 3.43
CA CYS A 39 -3.76 -5.48 2.54
C CYS A 39 -2.86 -5.19 1.33
N PHE A 40 -3.40 -4.40 0.42
CA PHE A 40 -2.63 -3.65 -0.56
C PHE A 40 -2.41 -2.22 -0.09
N ILE A 41 -1.46 -1.55 -0.72
CA ILE A 41 -1.19 -0.13 -0.55
C ILE A 41 -1.70 0.61 -1.79
N GLY A 42 -2.67 1.49 -1.58
CA GLY A 42 -3.14 2.43 -2.59
C GLY A 42 -2.26 3.67 -2.65
N HIS A 43 -2.03 4.17 -3.87
CA HIS A 43 -1.29 5.39 -4.18
C HIS A 43 -2.18 6.33 -4.97
N ALA A 44 -2.05 7.63 -4.70
CA ALA A 44 -2.78 8.67 -5.43
C ALA A 44 -1.82 9.81 -5.80
N LEU A 45 -1.86 10.23 -7.06
CA LEU A 45 -1.17 11.42 -7.53
C LEU A 45 -2.17 12.57 -7.58
N MET A 46 -1.89 13.64 -6.83
CA MET A 46 -2.74 14.82 -6.78
C MET A 46 -2.10 16.00 -7.54
N GLU A 47 -2.92 16.65 -8.36
CA GLU A 47 -2.60 17.94 -8.99
C GLU A 47 -2.81 19.06 -7.95
N ASN A 48 -1.75 19.79 -7.63
CA ASN A 48 -1.72 20.72 -6.49
C ASN A 48 -2.58 21.98 -6.70
N ARG A 49 -2.79 22.45 -7.93
CA ARG A 49 -3.52 23.71 -8.18
C ARG A 49 -5.00 23.59 -7.83
N ASN A 50 -5.61 22.44 -8.11
CA ASN A 50 -7.06 22.23 -7.90
C ASN A 50 -7.38 21.14 -6.86
N GLY A 51 -6.36 20.47 -6.31
CA GLY A 51 -6.55 19.38 -5.36
C GLY A 51 -7.21 18.13 -5.97
N LEU A 52 -7.06 17.94 -7.28
CA LEU A 52 -7.68 16.83 -8.01
C LEU A 52 -6.77 15.61 -8.01
N ILE A 53 -7.34 14.43 -7.72
CA ILE A 53 -6.65 13.16 -7.96
C ILE A 53 -6.65 12.90 -9.46
N VAL A 54 -5.47 12.83 -10.05
CA VAL A 54 -5.29 12.66 -11.50
C VAL A 54 -4.82 11.26 -11.89
N GLN A 55 -4.33 10.49 -10.92
CA GLN A 55 -3.93 9.10 -11.11
C GLN A 55 -4.01 8.33 -9.79
N GLY A 56 -4.29 7.02 -9.86
CA GLY A 56 -4.21 6.12 -8.71
C GLY A 56 -3.66 4.75 -9.11
N ASP A 57 -2.95 4.09 -8.19
CA ASP A 57 -2.39 2.75 -8.38
C ASP A 57 -2.49 1.91 -7.09
N LEU A 58 -2.40 0.60 -7.25
CA LEU A 58 -2.43 -0.36 -6.14
C LEU A 58 -1.19 -1.25 -6.21
N THR A 59 -0.54 -1.48 -5.06
CA THR A 59 0.69 -2.28 -4.96
C THR A 59 0.68 -3.17 -3.72
N GLN A 60 1.52 -4.21 -3.70
CA GLN A 60 1.72 -5.04 -2.52
C GLN A 60 2.42 -4.26 -1.40
N ALA A 61 2.13 -4.60 -0.14
CA ALA A 61 2.76 -3.96 1.02
C ALA A 61 4.16 -4.52 1.32
N ASP A 62 5.13 -4.27 0.44
CA ASP A 62 6.51 -4.81 0.53
C ASP A 62 7.57 -3.79 1.00
N GLY A 63 7.14 -2.66 1.58
CA GLY A 63 8.00 -1.63 2.17
C GLY A 63 8.71 -0.70 1.16
N HIS A 64 8.85 -1.14 -0.10
CA HIS A 64 9.43 -0.33 -1.19
C HIS A 64 8.39 0.10 -2.24
N ALA A 65 7.15 -0.36 -2.09
CA ALA A 65 6.07 -0.13 -3.02
C ALA A 65 5.74 1.36 -3.22
N GLU A 66 5.76 2.15 -2.16
CA GLU A 66 5.43 3.58 -2.20
C GLU A 66 6.40 4.38 -3.07
N ARG A 67 7.71 4.23 -2.85
CA ARG A 67 8.72 4.93 -3.66
C ARG A 67 8.66 4.52 -5.13
N ARG A 68 8.43 3.23 -5.42
CA ARG A 68 8.32 2.74 -6.81
C ARG A 68 7.08 3.27 -7.49
N ALA A 69 5.93 3.21 -6.82
CA ALA A 69 4.68 3.74 -7.34
C ALA A 69 4.78 5.24 -7.60
N ALA A 70 5.32 6.02 -6.66
CA ALA A 70 5.49 7.47 -6.84
C ALA A 70 6.33 7.81 -8.09
N LEU A 71 7.46 7.11 -8.29
CA LEU A 71 8.30 7.31 -9.47
C LEU A 71 7.56 6.94 -10.75
N ASP A 72 6.90 5.78 -10.79
CA ASP A 72 6.17 5.32 -11.96
C ASP A 72 4.98 6.24 -12.31
N MET A 73 4.26 6.71 -11.28
CA MET A 73 3.14 7.64 -11.44
C MET A 73 3.58 8.98 -12.02
N VAL A 74 4.71 9.53 -11.55
CA VAL A 74 5.26 10.77 -12.11
C VAL A 74 5.72 10.58 -13.56
N HIS A 75 6.42 9.47 -13.85
CA HIS A 75 6.87 9.19 -15.22
C HIS A 75 5.70 9.00 -16.19
N ARG A 76 4.63 8.31 -15.79
CA ARG A 76 3.42 8.13 -16.60
C ARG A 76 2.66 9.44 -16.80
N HIS A 77 2.51 10.23 -15.73
CA HIS A 77 1.75 11.48 -15.79
C HIS A 77 2.45 12.56 -16.63
N ALA A 78 3.78 12.61 -16.60
CA ALA A 78 4.55 13.63 -17.30
C ALA A 78 5.86 13.06 -17.88
N PRO A 79 5.78 12.24 -18.95
CA PRO A 79 6.95 11.60 -19.54
C PRO A 79 7.98 12.63 -20.00
N GLY A 80 9.21 12.54 -19.48
CA GLY A 80 10.31 13.43 -19.89
C GLY A 80 10.15 14.91 -19.48
N SER A 81 9.20 15.24 -18.59
CA SER A 81 8.97 16.62 -18.18
C SER A 81 10.10 17.17 -17.32
N THR A 82 10.69 18.29 -17.75
CA THR A 82 11.60 19.13 -16.95
C THR A 82 10.87 20.18 -16.11
N ARG A 83 9.53 20.26 -16.24
CA ARG A 83 8.70 21.20 -15.49
C ARG A 83 8.67 20.80 -14.02
N ARG A 84 8.78 21.77 -13.12
CA ARG A 84 8.59 21.57 -11.68
C ARG A 84 7.15 21.16 -11.43
N LEU A 85 6.92 19.88 -11.12
CA LEU A 85 5.63 19.36 -10.72
C LEU A 85 5.52 19.47 -9.20
N THR A 86 4.64 20.34 -8.72
CA THR A 86 4.13 20.25 -7.35
C THR A 86 3.02 19.21 -7.37
N SER A 87 3.36 17.98 -7.02
CA SER A 87 2.38 16.90 -6.83
C SER A 87 2.42 16.50 -5.37
N GLY A 88 1.25 16.50 -4.73
CA GLY A 88 1.08 15.81 -3.45
C GLY A 88 0.86 14.35 -3.76
N ALA A 89 1.71 13.47 -3.24
CA ALA A 89 1.53 12.03 -3.37
C ALA A 89 1.64 11.43 -1.98
N GLU A 90 0.52 11.30 -1.29
CA GLU A 90 0.30 10.21 -0.34
C GLU A 90 -1.18 10.15 0.09
N LEU A 91 -1.85 9.03 -0.21
CA LEU A 91 -3.07 8.63 0.49
C LEU A 91 -3.03 7.12 0.65
N LEU A 92 -2.58 6.65 1.82
CA LEU A 92 -2.53 5.24 2.18
C LEU A 92 -3.95 4.72 2.42
N LEU A 93 -4.64 4.32 1.36
CA LEU A 93 -5.88 3.54 1.46
C LEU A 93 -5.50 2.08 1.68
N ARG A 94 -5.60 1.64 2.94
CA ARG A 94 -5.65 0.22 3.27
C ARG A 94 -7.02 -0.29 2.83
N ALA A 95 -7.07 -1.10 1.78
CA ALA A 95 -8.26 -1.89 1.46
C ALA A 95 -8.18 -3.20 2.27
N PRO A 96 -8.90 -3.32 3.41
CA PRO A 96 -8.99 -4.60 4.09
C PRO A 96 -9.74 -5.56 3.16
N LEU A 97 -9.07 -6.65 2.81
CA LEU A 97 -9.73 -7.76 2.14
C LEU A 97 -10.33 -8.62 3.25
N VAL A 98 -11.66 -8.70 3.27
CA VAL A 98 -12.46 -9.52 4.19
C VAL A 98 -12.03 -10.99 4.18
#